data_AF-A0A1D6NYU8-F1
#
_entry.id   AF-A0A1D6NYU8-F1
#
_cell.length_a   1.000
_cell.length_b   1.000
_cell.length_c   1.000
_cell.angle_alpha   90.00
_cell.angle_beta   90.00
_cell.angle_gamma   90.00
#
_symmetry.space_group_name_H-M   'P 1'
#
loop_
_entity.id
_entity.type
_entity.pdbx_description
1 polymer ?
#
loop_
_entity_poly.entity_id
_entity_poly.type
_entity_poly.pdbx_seq_one_letter_code
_entity_poly.pdbx_strand_id
1 'polypeptide(L)'
;MMYYRKALEIQCLQDMTDPAKVDRDRSIGSYQELQSDIEMAQAIADIKFTYVVSCQVYGMQKTSKDLNEKRRYQNIIGLMIMYRS
;
A
#
# COMPACT_ATOMS: atom_id res chain seq x y z
N MET A 1 6.90 -10.34 6.81
CA MET A 1 6.09 -9.33 6.09
C MET A 1 4.63 -9.79 6.16
N MET A 2 3.72 -8.97 6.69
CA MET A 2 2.32 -9.39 6.87
C MET A 2 1.58 -9.34 5.53
N TYR A 3 1.34 -10.51 4.93
CA TYR A 3 0.67 -10.67 3.63
C TYR A 3 -0.86 -10.64 3.71
N TYR A 4 -1.43 -10.32 4.88
CA TYR A 4 -2.88 -10.35 5.07
C TYR A 4 -3.46 -8.96 4.92
N ARG A 5 -4.27 -8.75 3.86
CA ARG A 5 -5.07 -7.52 3.64
C ARG A 5 -5.77 -7.04 4.92
N LYS A 6 -6.37 -7.98 5.66
CA LYS A 6 -7.02 -7.69 6.95
C LYS A 6 -6.06 -7.12 8.00
N ALA A 7 -4.81 -7.58 8.06
CA ALA A 7 -3.84 -7.03 9.00
C ALA A 7 -3.43 -5.59 8.64
N LEU A 8 -3.36 -5.28 7.34
CA LEU A 8 -3.08 -3.92 6.86
C LEU A 8 -4.25 -2.96 7.12
N GLU A 9 -5.49 -3.43 6.98
CA GLU A 9 -6.70 -2.68 7.33
C GLU A 9 -6.74 -2.36 8.82
N ILE A 10 -6.49 -3.36 9.68
CA ILE A 10 -6.41 -3.17 11.14
C ILE A 10 -5.28 -2.20 11.51
N GLN A 11 -4.10 -2.34 10.92
CA GLN A 11 -2.98 -1.42 11.17
C GLN A 11 -3.35 0.02 10.78
N CYS A 12 -4.04 0.21 9.65
CA CYS A 12 -4.42 1.53 9.19
C CYS A 12 -5.47 2.17 10.12
N LEU A 13 -6.45 1.40 10.59
CA LEU A 13 -7.42 1.87 11.58
C LEU A 13 -6.73 2.23 12.92
N GLN A 14 -5.77 1.43 13.36
CA GLN A 14 -4.97 1.71 14.54
C GLN A 14 -4.12 2.98 14.38
N ASP A 15 -3.51 3.18 13.22
CA ASP A 15 -2.72 4.39 12.92
C ASP A 15 -3.59 5.67 12.91
N MET A 16 -4.88 5.57 12.54
CA MET A 16 -5.85 6.68 12.61
C MET A 16 -6.36 6.95 14.03
N THR A 17 -6.36 5.92 14.88
CA THR A 17 -6.83 5.99 16.27
C THR A 17 -5.68 6.26 17.26
N ASP A 18 -4.44 6.30 16.78
CA ASP A 18 -3.24 6.52 17.61
C ASP A 18 -3.37 7.86 18.37
N PRO A 19 -3.50 7.84 19.71
CA PRO A 19 -3.70 9.04 20.52
C PRO A 19 -2.52 10.03 20.45
N ALA A 20 -1.37 9.62 19.89
CA ALA A 20 -0.25 10.51 19.60
C ALA A 20 -0.42 11.31 18.29
N LYS A 21 -1.31 10.88 17.39
CA LYS A 21 -1.64 11.55 16.11
C LYS A 21 -3.06 12.09 16.05
N VAL A 22 -3.93 11.62 16.94
CA VAL A 22 -5.24 12.21 17.18
C VAL A 22 -5.00 13.56 17.85
N ASP A 23 -4.94 14.60 17.01
CA ASP A 23 -5.06 15.98 17.47
C ASP A 23 -6.27 16.06 18.40
N ARG A 24 -6.10 16.77 19.52
CA ARG A 24 -6.93 16.70 20.73
C ARG A 24 -8.38 17.22 20.52
N ASP A 25 -8.78 17.45 19.27
CA ASP A 25 -9.99 18.16 18.86
C ASP A 25 -10.98 17.33 18.01
N ARG A 26 -10.72 16.03 17.74
CA ARG A 26 -11.77 15.18 17.14
C ARG A 26 -12.81 14.78 18.19
N SER A 27 -13.61 15.76 18.58
CA SER A 27 -14.93 15.59 19.17
C SER A 27 -15.73 14.62 18.30
N ILE A 28 -15.97 13.41 18.80
CA ILE A 28 -16.92 12.38 18.32
C ILE A 28 -17.31 12.61 16.85
N GLY A 29 -16.44 12.14 15.95
CA GLY A 29 -16.67 12.29 14.52
C GLY A 29 -18.01 11.67 14.13
N SER A 30 -18.74 12.35 13.26
CA SER A 30 -20.04 11.84 12.79
C SER A 30 -19.88 10.46 12.13
N TYR A 31 -20.95 9.65 12.08
CA TYR A 31 -20.93 8.36 11.38
C TYR A 31 -20.36 8.46 9.94
N GLN A 32 -20.50 9.61 9.30
CA GLN A 32 -19.97 9.90 7.96
C GLN A 32 -18.43 9.99 7.94
N GLU A 33 -17.82 10.57 8.97
CA GLU A 33 -16.36 10.68 9.09
C GLU A 33 -15.73 9.32 9.40
N LEU A 34 -16.36 8.53 10.28
CA LEU A 34 -15.93 7.17 10.56
C LEU A 34 -15.99 6.29 9.31
N GLN A 35 -17.05 6.42 8.50
CA GLN A 35 -17.18 5.72 7.23
C GLN A 35 -16.09 6.12 6.23
N SER A 36 -15.80 7.41 6.12
CA SER A 36 -14.70 7.93 5.29
C SER A 36 -13.33 7.40 5.75
N ASP A 37 -13.08 7.33 7.05
CA ASP A 37 -11.83 6.82 7.62
C ASP A 37 -11.65 5.31 7.35
N ILE A 38 -12.74 4.54 7.39
CA ILE A 38 -12.73 3.11 7.01
C ILE A 38 -12.44 2.94 5.52
N GLU A 39 -13.09 3.72 4.65
CA GLU A 39 -12.85 3.68 3.21
C GLU A 39 -11.39 4.05 2.86
N MET A 40 -10.85 5.06 3.53
CA MET A 40 -9.44 5.44 3.41
C MET A 40 -8.52 4.30 3.89
N ALA A 41 -8.82 3.67 5.03
CA ALA A 41 -8.04 2.56 5.56
C ALA A 41 -8.01 1.36 4.59
N GLN A 42 -9.14 1.05 3.97
CA GLN A 42 -9.25 0.01 2.96
C GLN A 42 -8.46 0.34 1.70
N ALA A 43 -8.56 1.58 1.19
CA ALA A 43 -7.79 2.02 0.05
C ALA A 43 -6.27 1.94 0.30
N ILE A 44 -5.82 2.34 1.50
CA ILE A 44 -4.41 2.23 1.90
C ILE A 44 -3.97 0.77 1.98
N ALA A 45 -4.78 -0.11 2.57
CA ALA A 45 -4.48 -1.53 2.64
C ALA A 45 -4.36 -2.15 1.23
N ASP A 46 -5.23 -1.76 0.30
CA ASP A 46 -5.22 -2.25 -1.09
C ASP A 46 -4.01 -1.75 -1.87
N ILE A 47 -3.61 -0.49 -1.70
CA ILE A 47 -2.37 0.06 -2.28
C ILE A 47 -1.15 -0.69 -1.72
N LYS A 48 -1.07 -0.89 -0.40
CA LYS A 48 0.04 -1.61 0.25
C LYS A 48 0.11 -3.06 -0.23
N PHE A 49 -1.03 -3.74 -0.35
CA PHE A 49 -1.10 -5.11 -0.86
C PHE A 49 -0.66 -5.19 -2.33
N THR A 50 -1.18 -4.29 -3.17
CA THR A 50 -0.81 -4.20 -4.60
C THR A 50 0.68 -3.97 -4.77
N TYR A 51 1.30 -3.12 -3.94
CA TYR A 51 2.74 -2.90 -3.94
C TYR A 51 3.51 -4.19 -3.62
N VAL A 52 3.12 -4.91 -2.57
CA VAL A 52 3.78 -6.18 -2.18
C VAL A 52 3.70 -7.22 -3.30
N VAL A 53 2.52 -7.42 -3.89
CA VAL A 53 2.34 -8.35 -5.02
C VAL A 53 3.17 -7.90 -6.22
N SER A 54 3.19 -6.60 -6.52
CA SER A 54 4.00 -6.04 -7.61
C SER A 54 5.49 -6.30 -7.41
N CYS A 55 6.01 -6.16 -6.18
CA CYS A 55 7.40 -6.47 -5.86
C CYS A 55 7.72 -7.96 -6.07
N GLN A 56 6.80 -8.87 -5.73
CA GLN A 56 6.98 -10.30 -5.97
C GLN A 56 7.05 -10.60 -7.47
N VAL A 57 6.10 -10.07 -8.25
CA VAL A 57 6.09 -10.21 -9.72
C VAL A 57 7.36 -9.64 -10.34
N TYR A 58 7.79 -8.46 -9.90
CA TYR A 58 9.04 -7.86 -10.35
C TYR A 58 10.26 -8.73 -10.02
N GLY A 59 10.30 -9.36 -8.84
CA GLY A 59 11.36 -10.31 -8.46
C GLY A 59 11.40 -11.55 -9.36
N MET A 60 10.22 -12.09 -9.71
CA MET A 60 10.11 -13.20 -10.66
C MET A 60 10.57 -12.76 -12.07
N GLN A 61 10.16 -11.59 -12.52
CA GLN A 61 10.58 -11.01 -13.80
C GLN A 61 12.10 -10.82 -13.90
N LYS A 62 12.72 -10.33 -12.82
CA LYS A 62 14.17 -10.12 -12.73
C LYS A 62 14.97 -11.41 -12.93
N THR A 63 14.46 -12.53 -12.43
CA THR A 63 15.14 -13.83 -12.44
C THR A 63 14.70 -14.73 -13.60
N SER A 64 13.65 -14.33 -14.35
CA SER A 64 13.12 -15.10 -15.47
C SER A 64 14.10 -15.19 -16.65
N LYS A 65 14.08 -16.35 -17.33
CA LYS A 65 14.78 -16.58 -18.60
C LYS A 65 13.96 -16.16 -19.81
N ASP A 66 12.67 -15.90 -19.63
CA ASP A 66 11.77 -15.42 -20.69
C ASP A 66 12.14 -13.98 -21.09
N LEU A 67 12.30 -13.76 -22.41
CA LEU A 67 12.72 -12.47 -22.95
C LEU A 67 11.69 -11.35 -22.71
N ASN A 68 10.38 -11.67 -22.71
CA ASN A 68 9.31 -10.71 -22.45
C ASN A 68 9.25 -10.34 -20.96
N GLU A 69 9.43 -11.29 -20.04
CA GLU A 69 9.54 -10.99 -18.60
C GLU A 69 10.78 -10.13 -18.31
N LYS A 70 11.92 -10.45 -18.94
CA LYS A 70 13.15 -9.66 -18.80
C LYS A 70 13.01 -8.24 -19.36
N ARG A 71 12.28 -8.07 -20.47
CA ARG A 71 11.95 -6.74 -21.02
C ARG A 71 11.07 -5.93 -20.08
N ARG A 72 10.07 -6.56 -19.45
CA ARG A 72 9.21 -5.91 -18.43
C ARG A 72 10.00 -5.46 -17.22
N TYR A 73 10.89 -6.30 -16.69
CA TYR A 73 11.83 -5.93 -15.64
C TYR A 73 12.65 -4.67 -16.02
N GLN A 74 13.22 -4.65 -17.23
CA GLN A 74 14.02 -3.50 -17.71
C GLN A 74 13.19 -2.22 -17.87
N ASN A 75 11.92 -2.34 -18.26
CA ASN A 75 11.02 -1.19 -18.34
C ASN A 75 10.74 -0.63 -16.93
N ILE A 76 10.39 -1.49 -15.98
CA ILE A 76 10.09 -1.09 -14.59
C ILE A 76 11.29 -0.39 -13.94
N ILE A 77 12.50 -0.95 -14.07
CA ILE A 77 13.70 -0.30 -13.52
C ILE A 77 14.00 1.03 -14.22
N GLY A 78 13.75 1.13 -15.53
CA GLY A 78 13.88 2.39 -16.27
C GLY A 78 12.93 3.47 -15.73
N LEU A 79 11.67 3.12 -15.48
CA LEU A 79 10.71 4.01 -14.85
C LEU A 79 11.14 4.43 -13.44
N MET A 80 11.62 3.49 -12.62
CA MET A 80 12.10 3.77 -11.26
C MET A 80 13.32 4.72 -11.24
N ILE A 81 14.16 4.67 -12.26
CA ILE A 81 15.31 5.58 -12.41
C ILE A 81 14.83 6.95 -12.89
N MET A 82 13.93 6.99 -13.89
CA MET A 82 13.40 8.22 -14.47
C MET A 82 12.64 9.09 -13.45
N TYR A 83 11.89 8.46 -12.54
CA TYR A 83 11.06 9.15 -11.55
C TYR A 83 11.63 9.09 -10.13
N ARG A 84 12.95 8.90 -9.99
CA ARG A 84 13.66 8.96 -8.69
C ARG A 84 13.79 10.43 -8.26
N SER A 85 12.71 11.03 -7.78
CA SER A 85 12.77 12.33 -7.10
C SER A 85 13.24 12.18 -5.66
#